data_AF-A0A4Y2WG26-F1
#
_entry.id   AF-A0A4Y2WG26-F1
#
_cell.length_a   1.000
_cell.length_b   1.000
_cell.length_c   1.000
_cell.angle_alpha   90.00
_cell.angle_beta   90.00
_cell.angle_gamma   90.00
#
_symmetry.space_group_name_H-M   'P 1'
#
loop_
_entity.id
_entity.type
_entity.pdbx_description
1 polymer ?
#
loop_
_entity_poly.entity_id
_entity_poly.type
_entity_poly.pdbx_seq_one_letter_code
_entity_poly.pdbx_strand_id
1 'polypeptide(L)'
;MAPNTAVARITKCKSSELVRKAGRIELDVYKKGEISGLETVNISDVQSIHSIQDEMLPHPVHLLWLYGTCSTNVSLPGWNGFMEEATQGNPCEHSRVLCLPFINNPPSQFDTIVTAIWTAKRKCETFNMETCFVTFDQTLYIKTKEIIFNNPEFKDVVQLGGFHMLMSYMGAIGTIMAGSGLKELFQSIYALNTVDKLMSGHAYARAVGSHGLTHCLLDQFIMETVSFSDEEKAVIESMLTSIDKTALLQADENEVVQVFTTEFKGAVQKLERCGQSLSCGYSTST
;
A
#
# COMPACT_ATOMS: atom_id res chain seq x y z
N MET A 1 26.76 10.21 3.39
CA MET A 1 27.67 9.04 3.46
C MET A 1 27.10 8.05 4.46
N ALA A 2 26.44 6.99 3.99
CA ALA A 2 26.04 5.89 4.87
C ALA A 2 27.31 5.19 5.40
N PRO A 3 27.39 4.84 6.69
CA PRO A 3 28.53 4.08 7.19
C PRO A 3 28.55 2.72 6.48
N ASN A 4 29.61 2.52 5.69
CA ASN A 4 29.92 1.30 4.93
C ASN A 4 30.28 0.16 5.90
N THR A 5 29.32 -0.23 6.73
CA THR A 5 29.47 -1.32 7.69
C THR A 5 29.09 -2.58 6.94
N ALA A 6 30.07 -3.18 6.27
CA ALA A 6 29.91 -4.48 5.66
C ALA A 6 29.43 -5.46 6.73
N VAL A 7 28.13 -5.79 6.72
CA VAL A 7 27.55 -6.76 7.64
C VAL A 7 28.18 -8.11 7.29
N ALA A 8 29.04 -8.60 8.18
CA ALA A 8 29.73 -9.87 7.97
C ALA A 8 28.72 -10.99 7.74
N ARG A 9 28.81 -11.64 6.57
CA ARG A 9 27.91 -12.73 6.20
C ARG A 9 28.15 -13.90 7.17
N ILE A 10 27.11 -14.31 7.89
CA ILE A 10 27.19 -15.45 8.81
C ILE A 10 27.37 -16.73 7.97
N THR A 11 28.57 -17.30 7.98
CA THR A 11 28.92 -18.53 7.23
C THR A 11 28.56 -19.82 7.98
N LYS A 12 28.25 -19.73 9.29
CA LYS A 12 27.79 -20.86 10.12
C LYS A 12 26.44 -20.53 10.75
N CYS A 13 25.38 -21.17 10.27
CA CYS A 13 24.09 -21.14 10.92
C CYS A 13 24.20 -21.87 12.28
N LYS A 14 23.83 -21.23 13.39
CA LYS A 14 23.70 -21.92 14.68
C LYS A 14 22.60 -22.98 14.54
N SER A 15 22.75 -24.14 15.19
CA SER A 15 21.70 -25.17 15.11
C SER A 15 20.36 -24.59 15.57
N SER A 16 19.27 -25.02 14.92
CA SER A 16 17.90 -24.59 15.26
C SER A 16 17.60 -24.76 16.75
N GLU A 17 18.21 -25.76 17.38
CA GLU A 17 18.11 -26.06 18.81
C GLU A 17 18.79 -25.03 19.72
N LEU A 18 19.93 -24.46 19.28
CA LEU A 18 20.62 -23.36 19.99
C LEU A 18 19.87 -22.03 19.82
N VAL A 19 19.32 -21.76 18.64
CA VAL A 19 18.45 -20.59 18.41
C VAL A 19 17.18 -20.69 19.25
N ARG A 20 16.58 -21.88 19.35
CA ARG A 20 15.41 -22.15 20.21
C ARG A 20 15.68 -22.02 21.71
N LYS A 21 16.94 -22.08 22.15
CA LYS A 21 17.34 -21.83 23.55
C LYS A 21 17.59 -20.34 23.83
N ALA A 22 17.85 -19.53 22.81
CA ALA A 22 18.11 -18.09 22.94
C ALA A 22 16.78 -17.31 22.93
N GLY A 23 16.22 -17.08 24.13
CA GLY A 23 15.00 -16.29 24.32
C GLY A 23 13.74 -17.09 24.02
N ARG A 24 13.05 -17.54 25.07
CA ARG A 24 11.71 -18.12 24.97
C ARG A 24 10.73 -17.16 25.60
N ILE A 25 9.63 -16.92 24.91
CA ILE A 25 8.48 -16.24 25.49
C ILE A 25 7.66 -17.31 26.21
N GLU A 26 7.41 -17.09 27.49
CA GLU A 26 6.50 -17.93 28.27
C GLU A 26 5.06 -17.71 27.79
N LEU A 27 4.27 -18.80 27.72
CA LEU A 27 2.90 -18.72 27.24
C LEU A 27 1.99 -18.14 28.33
N ASP A 28 1.25 -17.09 27.97
CA ASP A 28 0.10 -16.63 28.73
C ASP A 28 -1.08 -17.58 28.43
N VAL A 29 -1.65 -18.20 29.47
CA VAL A 29 -2.77 -19.15 29.34
C VAL A 29 -4.09 -18.38 29.17
N TYR A 30 -4.85 -18.73 28.14
CA TYR A 30 -6.15 -18.14 27.87
C TYR A 30 -7.29 -19.14 28.07
N LYS A 31 -8.25 -18.76 28.92
CA LYS A 31 -9.49 -19.51 29.08
C LYS A 31 -10.51 -19.01 28.06
N LYS A 32 -10.91 -19.91 27.15
CA LYS A 32 -11.88 -19.61 26.10
C LYS A 32 -13.24 -19.19 26.67
N GLY A 33 -13.84 -18.14 26.11
CA GLY A 33 -15.21 -17.72 26.39
C GLY A 33 -16.25 -18.49 25.57
N GLU A 34 -17.53 -18.16 25.75
CA GLU A 34 -18.64 -18.85 25.09
C GLU A 34 -19.01 -18.27 23.71
N ILE A 35 -18.60 -17.03 23.42
CA ILE A 35 -19.03 -16.28 22.24
C ILE A 35 -18.11 -16.55 21.04
N SER A 36 -18.70 -16.64 19.85
CA SER A 36 -17.95 -16.76 18.59
C SER A 36 -17.38 -15.40 18.18
N GLY A 37 -16.10 -15.36 17.76
CA GLY A 37 -15.45 -14.11 17.35
C GLY A 37 -16.17 -13.34 16.24
N LEU A 38 -16.85 -14.02 15.30
CA LEU A 38 -17.60 -13.36 14.22
C LEU A 38 -18.86 -12.62 14.70
N GLU A 39 -19.51 -13.12 15.75
CA GLU A 39 -20.71 -12.48 16.33
C GLU A 39 -20.39 -11.09 16.93
N THR A 40 -19.10 -10.84 17.18
CA THR A 40 -18.61 -9.58 17.77
C THR A 40 -18.16 -8.55 16.71
N VAL A 41 -18.27 -8.88 15.41
CA VAL A 41 -17.84 -8.02 14.31
C VAL A 41 -19.02 -7.18 13.85
N ASN A 42 -18.94 -5.87 14.08
CA ASN A 42 -19.87 -4.90 13.52
C ASN A 42 -19.33 -4.41 12.18
N ILE A 43 -20.09 -4.60 11.10
CA ILE A 43 -19.80 -4.00 9.81
C ILE A 43 -20.42 -2.61 9.80
N SER A 44 -19.60 -1.59 9.57
CA SER A 44 -20.04 -0.21 9.45
C SER A 44 -19.78 0.26 8.03
N ASP A 45 -20.64 1.16 7.54
CA ASP A 45 -20.41 1.81 6.26
C ASP A 45 -19.17 2.72 6.36
N VAL A 46 -18.22 2.57 5.44
CA VAL A 46 -17.02 3.40 5.41
C VAL A 46 -17.38 4.87 5.20
N GLN A 47 -18.44 5.17 4.43
CA GLN A 47 -18.90 6.54 4.20
C GLN A 47 -19.37 7.22 5.51
N SER A 48 -19.80 6.42 6.50
CA SER A 48 -20.18 6.94 7.82
C SER A 48 -18.98 7.35 8.69
N ILE A 49 -17.77 6.91 8.33
CA ILE A 49 -16.52 7.15 9.07
C ILE A 49 -15.69 8.25 8.40
N HIS A 50 -15.67 8.27 7.07
CA HIS A 50 -14.96 9.28 6.29
C HIS A 50 -15.70 9.56 4.98
N SER A 51 -15.81 10.83 4.62
CA SER A 51 -16.27 11.19 3.27
C SER A 51 -15.23 10.71 2.28
N ILE A 52 -15.62 9.75 1.44
CA ILE A 52 -14.82 9.30 0.31
C ILE A 52 -15.07 10.32 -0.80
N GLN A 53 -14.02 10.95 -1.31
CA GLN A 53 -14.14 11.82 -2.48
C GLN A 53 -14.50 10.96 -3.70
N ASP A 54 -15.51 11.38 -4.46
CA ASP A 54 -15.93 10.69 -5.68
C ASP A 54 -14.91 10.83 -6.83
N GLU A 55 -14.03 11.84 -6.76
CA GLU A 55 -12.99 12.09 -7.76
C GLU A 55 -11.63 11.54 -7.29
N MET A 56 -11.13 10.53 -8.01
CA MET A 56 -9.77 10.01 -7.81
C MET A 56 -8.85 10.57 -8.89
N LEU A 57 -8.25 11.73 -8.63
CA LEU A 57 -7.18 12.28 -9.47
C LEU A 57 -5.82 12.05 -8.80
N PRO A 58 -4.77 11.77 -9.59
CA PRO A 58 -3.43 11.73 -9.04
C PRO A 58 -3.06 13.08 -8.43
N HIS A 59 -2.31 13.04 -7.33
CA HIS A 59 -1.78 14.25 -6.71
C HIS A 59 -0.93 15.04 -7.72
N PRO A 60 -0.91 16.39 -7.72
CA PRO A 60 -0.15 17.19 -8.68
C PRO A 60 1.32 16.77 -8.84
N VAL A 61 2.00 16.43 -7.74
CA VAL A 61 3.37 15.88 -7.75
C VAL A 61 3.51 14.61 -8.60
N HIS A 62 2.50 13.73 -8.55
CA HIS A 62 2.48 12.53 -9.38
C HIS A 62 2.32 12.87 -10.85
N LEU A 63 1.45 13.83 -11.18
CA LEU A 63 1.27 14.30 -12.56
C LEU A 63 2.53 14.97 -13.11
N LEU A 64 3.27 15.73 -12.30
CA LEU A 64 4.57 16.29 -12.68
C LEU A 64 5.60 15.21 -12.96
N TRP A 65 5.69 14.18 -12.10
CA TRP A 65 6.56 13.04 -12.33
C TRP A 65 6.19 12.31 -13.63
N LEU A 66 4.89 12.06 -13.86
CA LEU A 66 4.39 11.44 -15.08
C LEU A 66 4.80 12.25 -16.32
N TYR A 67 4.53 13.57 -16.32
CA TYR A 67 4.95 14.46 -17.41
C TYR A 67 6.45 14.34 -17.69
N GLY A 68 7.28 14.42 -16.64
CA GLY A 68 8.73 14.33 -16.78
C GLY A 68 9.21 12.99 -17.30
N THR A 69 8.51 11.88 -16.99
CA THR A 69 8.83 10.56 -17.57
C THR A 69 8.42 10.43 -19.04
N CYS A 70 7.44 11.21 -19.50
CA CYS A 70 7.01 11.26 -20.89
C CYS A 70 7.82 12.25 -21.74
N SER A 71 8.37 13.31 -21.12
CA SER A 71 9.15 14.33 -21.82
C SER A 71 10.55 13.81 -22.17
N THR A 72 11.03 14.14 -23.37
CA THR A 72 12.40 13.84 -23.79
C THR A 72 13.44 14.78 -23.19
N ASN A 73 13.00 15.88 -22.58
CA ASN A 73 13.89 16.95 -22.10
C ASN A 73 14.38 16.73 -20.68
N VAL A 74 13.77 15.80 -19.93
CA VAL A 74 14.07 15.54 -18.52
C VAL A 74 14.27 14.03 -18.32
N SER A 75 15.32 13.65 -17.61
CA SER A 75 15.54 12.26 -17.19
C SER A 75 15.22 12.13 -15.71
N LEU A 76 14.10 11.48 -15.39
CA LEU A 76 13.67 11.25 -14.01
C LEU A 76 13.90 9.79 -13.58
N PRO A 77 14.24 9.55 -12.31
CA PRO A 77 14.19 8.21 -11.73
C PRO A 77 12.75 7.69 -11.63
N GLY A 78 12.59 6.40 -11.32
CA GLY A 78 11.28 5.86 -10.94
C GLY A 78 10.71 6.57 -9.71
N TRP A 79 9.39 6.49 -9.52
CA TRP A 79 8.64 7.24 -8.49
C TRP A 79 9.31 7.28 -7.11
N ASN A 80 9.80 6.14 -6.61
CA ASN A 80 10.47 6.09 -5.30
C ASN A 80 11.75 6.92 -5.26
N GLY A 81 12.57 6.87 -6.32
CA GLY A 81 13.79 7.68 -6.42
C GLY A 81 13.46 9.16 -6.60
N PHE A 82 12.40 9.47 -7.33
CA PHE A 82 11.90 10.84 -7.51
C PHE A 82 11.46 11.43 -6.16
N MET A 83 10.68 10.68 -5.38
CA MET A 83 10.25 11.11 -4.05
C MET A 83 11.40 11.17 -3.04
N GLU A 84 12.38 10.26 -3.12
CA GLU A 84 13.60 10.32 -2.29
C GLU A 84 14.38 11.61 -2.57
N GLU A 85 14.55 11.96 -3.84
CA GLU A 85 15.20 13.20 -4.23
C GLU A 85 14.39 14.43 -3.82
N ALA A 86 13.07 14.44 -4.08
CA ALA A 86 12.17 15.54 -3.72
C ALA A 86 12.11 15.79 -2.21
N THR A 87 12.33 14.76 -1.38
CA THR A 87 12.29 14.88 0.09
C THR A 87 13.69 14.96 0.71
N GLN A 88 14.75 14.97 -0.11
CA GLN A 88 16.13 14.99 0.36
C GLN A 88 16.44 16.31 1.09
N GLY A 89 16.46 16.25 2.42
CA GLY A 89 16.68 17.40 3.30
C GLY A 89 15.56 17.63 4.31
N ASN A 90 14.40 17.00 4.10
CA ASN A 90 13.32 17.02 5.08
C ASN A 90 13.73 16.23 6.33
N PRO A 91 13.31 16.66 7.53
CA PRO A 91 13.48 15.88 8.75
C PRO A 91 12.87 14.48 8.57
N CYS A 92 13.63 13.44 8.88
CA CYS A 92 13.18 12.05 8.82
C CYS A 92 13.46 11.35 10.14
N GLU A 93 12.42 10.73 10.70
CA GLU A 93 12.55 9.88 11.88
C GLU A 93 12.99 8.47 11.47
N HIS A 94 14.05 7.98 12.10
CA HIS A 94 14.59 6.67 11.78
C HIS A 94 13.96 5.62 12.69
N SER A 95 13.13 4.76 12.10
CA SER A 95 12.61 3.58 12.78
C SER A 95 13.60 2.41 12.70
N ARG A 96 13.58 1.53 13.72
CA ARG A 96 14.35 0.28 13.72
C ARG A 96 13.40 -0.90 13.76
N VAL A 97 13.55 -1.81 12.79
CA VAL A 97 12.84 -3.09 12.79
C VAL A 97 13.64 -4.10 13.61
N LEU A 98 12.99 -4.71 14.61
CA LEU A 98 13.57 -5.72 15.48
C LEU A 98 12.72 -6.98 15.46
N CYS A 99 13.37 -8.13 15.25
CA CYS A 99 12.71 -9.42 15.42
C CYS A 99 12.64 -9.76 16.91
N LEU A 100 11.43 -10.05 17.39
CA LEU A 100 11.23 -10.57 18.75
C LEU A 100 11.52 -12.09 18.80
N PRO A 101 11.80 -12.66 19.99
CA PRO A 101 11.96 -14.10 20.14
C PRO A 101 10.70 -14.87 19.73
N PHE A 102 10.87 -16.15 19.38
CA PHE A 102 9.74 -16.99 18.96
C PHE A 102 8.84 -17.39 20.13
N ILE A 103 7.53 -17.37 19.89
CA ILE A 103 6.54 -18.07 20.70
C ILE A 103 6.48 -19.51 20.19
N ASN A 104 6.94 -20.47 20.99
CA ASN A 104 7.05 -21.87 20.58
C ASN A 104 5.73 -22.62 20.80
N ASN A 105 4.67 -22.21 20.11
CA ASN A 105 3.35 -22.83 20.15
C ASN A 105 2.62 -22.59 18.81
N PRO A 106 1.69 -23.44 18.36
CA PRO A 106 1.02 -23.22 17.09
C PRO A 106 0.28 -21.87 17.07
N PRO A 107 0.36 -21.09 15.98
CA PRO A 107 -0.19 -19.74 15.91
C PRO A 107 -1.72 -19.69 16.05
N SER A 108 -2.39 -20.81 15.74
CA SER A 108 -3.85 -20.93 15.82
C SER A 108 -4.38 -21.18 17.24
N GLN A 109 -3.51 -21.40 18.23
CA GLN A 109 -3.92 -21.57 19.63
C GLN A 109 -4.18 -20.21 20.28
N PHE A 110 -5.24 -20.12 21.11
CA PHE A 110 -5.59 -18.88 21.79
C PHE A 110 -4.46 -18.36 22.69
N ASP A 111 -3.81 -19.25 23.44
CA ASP A 111 -2.64 -18.92 24.27
C ASP A 111 -1.55 -18.21 23.46
N THR A 112 -1.28 -18.68 22.24
CA THR A 112 -0.28 -18.06 21.35
C THR A 112 -0.68 -16.64 20.95
N ILE A 113 -1.95 -16.43 20.61
CA ILE A 113 -2.48 -15.14 20.17
C ILE A 113 -2.41 -14.14 21.33
N VAL A 114 -2.88 -14.52 22.53
CA VAL A 114 -2.83 -13.69 23.74
C VAL A 114 -1.39 -13.36 24.12
N THR A 115 -0.51 -14.37 24.12
CA THR A 115 0.92 -14.20 24.41
C THR A 115 1.56 -13.20 23.44
N ALA A 116 1.20 -13.24 22.14
CA ALA A 116 1.71 -12.30 21.15
C ALA A 116 1.27 -10.86 21.43
N ILE A 117 0.00 -10.65 21.76
CA ILE A 117 -0.56 -9.32 22.09
C ILE A 117 0.12 -8.77 23.35
N TRP A 118 0.21 -9.55 24.42
CA TRP A 118 0.87 -9.13 25.66
C TRP A 118 2.35 -8.84 25.46
N THR A 119 3.04 -9.69 24.70
CA THR A 119 4.47 -9.47 24.40
C THR A 119 4.67 -8.15 23.66
N ALA A 120 3.86 -7.87 22.64
CA ALA A 120 3.93 -6.62 21.89
C ALA A 120 3.66 -5.42 22.81
N LYS A 121 2.58 -5.46 23.61
CA LYS A 121 2.21 -4.40 24.54
C LYS A 121 3.30 -4.13 25.57
N ARG A 122 3.79 -5.16 26.28
CA ARG A 122 4.89 -5.06 27.26
C ARG A 122 6.16 -4.50 26.64
N LYS A 123 6.45 -4.83 25.37
CA LYS A 123 7.61 -4.29 24.64
C LYS A 123 7.43 -2.82 24.29
N CYS A 124 6.27 -2.42 23.78
CA CYS A 124 5.95 -1.02 23.52
C CYS A 124 6.07 -0.18 24.79
N GLU A 125 5.54 -0.67 25.91
CA GLU A 125 5.68 -0.04 27.24
C GLU A 125 7.16 0.11 27.65
N THR A 126 7.99 -0.93 27.45
CA THR A 126 9.43 -0.87 27.76
C THR A 126 10.16 0.22 26.97
N PHE A 127 9.70 0.54 25.77
CA PHE A 127 10.28 1.58 24.91
C PHE A 127 9.53 2.91 24.99
N ASN A 128 8.57 3.07 25.91
CA ASN A 128 7.71 4.25 26.02
C ASN A 128 7.03 4.63 24.69
N MET A 129 6.64 3.62 23.90
CA MET A 129 5.87 3.86 22.68
C MET A 129 4.44 4.25 23.06
N GLU A 130 3.98 5.39 22.57
CA GLU A 130 2.62 5.89 22.79
C GLU A 130 1.57 4.96 22.17
N THR A 131 1.93 4.30 21.06
CA THR A 131 1.02 3.46 20.30
C THR A 131 1.58 2.06 20.09
N CYS A 132 0.72 1.05 20.20
CA CYS A 132 1.04 -0.36 19.96
C CYS A 132 -0.01 -0.94 19.01
N PHE A 133 0.42 -1.50 17.88
CA PHE A 133 -0.45 -2.20 16.96
C PHE A 133 0.03 -3.64 16.73
N VAL A 134 -0.90 -4.57 16.75
CA VAL A 134 -0.69 -5.99 16.46
C VAL A 134 -1.65 -6.39 15.35
N THR A 135 -1.11 -6.85 14.23
CA THR A 135 -1.91 -7.29 13.09
C THR A 135 -1.95 -8.82 13.03
N PHE A 136 -3.13 -9.36 12.72
CA PHE A 136 -3.30 -10.80 12.49
C PHE A 136 -3.96 -11.05 11.14
N ASP A 137 -3.51 -12.09 10.42
CA ASP A 137 -4.20 -12.56 9.23
C ASP A 137 -5.66 -12.91 9.53
N GLN A 138 -6.52 -12.87 8.51
CA GLN A 138 -7.98 -12.96 8.66
C GLN A 138 -8.46 -14.13 9.52
N THR A 139 -7.89 -15.33 9.33
CA THR A 139 -8.29 -16.52 10.10
C THR A 139 -7.92 -16.43 11.58
N LEU A 140 -6.79 -15.80 11.90
CA LEU A 140 -6.36 -15.55 13.28
C LEU A 140 -7.12 -14.39 13.89
N TYR A 141 -7.37 -13.32 13.12
CA TYR A 141 -8.12 -12.16 13.56
C TYR A 141 -9.53 -12.52 14.04
N ILE A 142 -10.21 -13.47 13.39
CA ILE A 142 -11.51 -13.99 13.84
C ILE A 142 -11.41 -14.55 15.27
N LYS A 143 -10.35 -15.28 15.60
CA LYS A 143 -10.12 -15.76 16.98
C LYS A 143 -9.74 -14.61 17.91
N THR A 144 -8.96 -13.65 17.42
CA THR A 144 -8.57 -12.49 18.22
C THR A 144 -9.77 -11.62 18.60
N LYS A 145 -10.81 -11.54 17.76
CA LYS A 145 -12.06 -10.86 18.08
C LYS A 145 -12.75 -11.45 19.31
N GLU A 146 -12.73 -12.77 19.48
CA GLU A 146 -13.21 -13.43 20.69
C GLU A 146 -12.37 -13.03 21.92
N ILE A 147 -11.04 -12.96 21.77
CA ILE A 147 -10.15 -12.51 22.85
C ILE A 147 -10.46 -11.06 23.24
N ILE A 148 -10.56 -10.14 22.27
CA ILE A 148 -10.86 -8.72 22.49
C ILE A 148 -12.21 -8.54 23.19
N PHE A 149 -13.21 -9.35 22.83
CA PHE A 149 -14.51 -9.28 23.49
C PHE A 149 -14.40 -9.58 24.98
N ASN A 150 -13.58 -10.56 25.37
CA ASN A 150 -13.35 -10.93 26.76
C ASN A 150 -12.29 -10.05 27.46
N ASN A 151 -11.50 -9.29 26.70
CA ASN A 151 -10.39 -8.45 27.18
C ASN A 151 -10.42 -7.10 26.44
N PRO A 152 -11.33 -6.18 26.83
CA PRO A 152 -11.52 -4.91 26.13
C PRO A 152 -10.26 -4.05 26.01
N GLU A 153 -9.26 -4.25 26.87
CA GLU A 153 -7.96 -3.55 26.84
C GLU A 153 -7.13 -3.84 25.58
N PHE A 154 -7.48 -4.85 24.78
CA PHE A 154 -6.84 -5.17 23.51
C PHE A 154 -7.52 -4.52 22.31
N LYS A 155 -8.68 -3.89 22.48
CA LYS A 155 -9.49 -3.36 21.39
C LYS A 155 -8.72 -2.38 20.50
N ASP A 156 -7.95 -1.48 21.11
CA ASP A 156 -7.20 -0.44 20.38
C ASP A 156 -5.80 -0.90 19.95
N VAL A 157 -5.40 -2.11 20.36
CA VAL A 157 -4.09 -2.69 20.05
C VAL A 157 -4.14 -3.58 18.80
N VAL A 158 -5.25 -4.28 18.57
CA VAL A 158 -5.31 -5.32 17.54
C VAL A 158 -6.05 -4.85 16.28
N GLN A 159 -5.47 -5.15 15.12
CA GLN A 159 -6.05 -4.84 13.80
C GLN A 159 -6.03 -6.05 12.86
N LEU A 160 -6.92 -6.03 11.86
CA LEU A 160 -6.92 -7.02 10.79
C LEU A 160 -5.71 -6.80 9.88
N GLY A 161 -4.99 -7.86 9.56
CA GLY A 161 -3.85 -7.85 8.64
C GLY A 161 -4.27 -7.43 7.24
N GLY A 162 -3.60 -6.40 6.70
CA GLY A 162 -3.94 -5.82 5.40
C GLY A 162 -3.52 -6.64 4.18
N PHE A 163 -2.64 -7.64 4.32
CA PHE A 163 -2.09 -8.33 3.15
C PHE A 163 -3.14 -9.09 2.34
N HIS A 164 -4.01 -9.86 3.01
CA HIS A 164 -5.12 -10.54 2.36
C HIS A 164 -6.13 -9.56 1.75
N MET A 165 -6.40 -8.44 2.44
CA MET A 165 -7.25 -7.38 1.90
C MET A 165 -6.68 -6.79 0.60
N LEU A 166 -5.37 -6.53 0.55
CA LEU A 166 -4.68 -6.06 -0.65
C LEU A 166 -4.74 -7.08 -1.79
N MET A 167 -4.54 -8.37 -1.50
CA MET A 167 -4.71 -9.42 -2.52
C MET A 167 -6.15 -9.50 -3.05
N SER A 168 -7.13 -9.44 -2.17
CA SER A 168 -8.55 -9.42 -2.55
C SER A 168 -8.89 -8.18 -3.38
N TYR A 169 -8.35 -7.01 -3.03
CA TYR A 169 -8.53 -5.78 -3.79
C TYR A 169 -7.98 -5.91 -5.22
N MET A 170 -6.76 -6.44 -5.39
CA MET A 170 -6.20 -6.71 -6.72
C MET A 170 -7.05 -7.71 -7.52
N GLY A 171 -7.55 -8.76 -6.86
CA GLY A 171 -8.49 -9.70 -7.50
C GLY A 171 -9.83 -9.05 -7.88
N ALA A 172 -10.32 -8.10 -7.09
CA ALA A 172 -11.53 -7.35 -7.39
C ALA A 172 -11.35 -6.48 -8.63
N ILE A 173 -10.20 -5.80 -8.80
CA ILE A 173 -9.87 -5.07 -10.02
C ILE A 173 -9.91 -6.02 -11.23
N GLY A 174 -9.24 -7.17 -11.14
CA GLY A 174 -9.25 -8.16 -12.23
C GLY A 174 -10.65 -8.70 -12.56
N THR A 175 -11.52 -8.81 -11.55
CA THR A 175 -12.93 -9.22 -11.73
C THR A 175 -13.76 -8.11 -12.40
N ILE A 176 -13.67 -6.87 -11.92
CA ILE A 176 -14.38 -5.71 -12.46
C ILE A 176 -13.94 -5.42 -13.89
N MET A 177 -12.65 -5.55 -14.17
CA MET A 177 -12.04 -5.29 -15.48
C MET A 177 -12.04 -6.51 -16.40
N ALA A 178 -12.79 -7.57 -16.09
CA ALA A 178 -12.90 -8.73 -16.97
C ALA A 178 -13.46 -8.31 -18.35
N GLY A 179 -12.76 -8.69 -19.42
CA GLY A 179 -13.14 -8.34 -20.80
C GLY A 179 -12.69 -6.95 -21.27
N SER A 180 -12.03 -6.17 -20.42
CA SER A 180 -11.53 -4.82 -20.78
C SER A 180 -10.27 -4.80 -21.67
N GLY A 181 -9.66 -5.95 -21.95
CA GLY A 181 -8.32 -6.01 -22.55
C GLY A 181 -7.17 -6.01 -21.53
N LEU A 182 -7.44 -5.82 -20.24
CA LEU A 182 -6.40 -5.81 -19.19
C LEU A 182 -5.63 -7.14 -19.12
N LYS A 183 -6.33 -8.27 -19.31
CA LYS A 183 -5.71 -9.59 -19.27
C LYS A 183 -4.72 -9.76 -20.42
N GLU A 184 -5.13 -9.33 -21.62
CA GLU A 184 -4.36 -9.35 -22.85
C GLU A 184 -3.14 -8.43 -22.73
N LEU A 185 -3.31 -7.24 -22.12
CA LEU A 185 -2.20 -6.35 -21.81
C LEU A 185 -1.18 -7.03 -20.89
N PHE A 186 -1.62 -7.70 -19.82
CA PHE A 186 -0.69 -8.44 -18.94
C PHE A 186 -0.01 -9.63 -19.65
N GLN A 187 -0.66 -10.24 -20.64
CA GLN A 187 -0.07 -11.31 -21.45
C GLN A 187 1.08 -10.82 -22.35
N SER A 188 1.18 -9.52 -22.63
CA SER A 188 2.31 -8.96 -23.38
C SER A 188 3.64 -9.02 -22.63
N ILE A 189 3.59 -9.08 -21.30
CA ILE A 189 4.76 -9.04 -20.40
C ILE A 189 4.93 -10.30 -19.55
N TYR A 190 3.85 -11.08 -19.35
CA TYR A 190 3.87 -12.29 -18.52
C TYR A 190 3.30 -13.51 -19.25
N ALA A 191 3.83 -14.69 -18.90
CA ALA A 191 3.30 -15.97 -19.38
C ALA A 191 1.85 -16.22 -18.91
N LEU A 192 1.05 -16.91 -19.73
CA LEU A 192 -0.38 -17.12 -19.53
C LEU A 192 -0.76 -17.58 -18.10
N ASN A 193 -0.08 -18.62 -17.58
CA ASN A 193 -0.33 -19.18 -16.24
C ASN A 193 -0.03 -18.20 -15.09
N THR A 194 0.79 -17.18 -15.35
CA THR A 194 1.05 -16.10 -14.38
C THR A 194 -0.10 -15.09 -14.40
N VAL A 195 -0.63 -14.77 -15.58
CA VAL A 195 -1.68 -13.76 -15.73
C VAL A 195 -2.95 -14.14 -14.97
N ASP A 196 -3.37 -15.40 -14.99
CA ASP A 196 -4.54 -15.82 -14.20
C ASP A 196 -4.33 -15.60 -12.68
N LYS A 197 -3.09 -15.73 -12.20
CA LYS A 197 -2.73 -15.44 -10.80
C LYS A 197 -2.61 -13.95 -10.51
N LEU A 198 -2.28 -13.13 -11.51
CA LEU A 198 -2.31 -11.66 -11.43
C LEU A 198 -3.75 -11.16 -11.31
N MET A 199 -4.61 -11.60 -12.24
CA MET A 199 -6.02 -11.20 -12.31
C MET A 199 -6.82 -11.61 -11.08
N SER A 200 -6.40 -12.67 -10.37
CA SER A 200 -7.00 -13.10 -9.11
C SER A 200 -6.31 -12.53 -7.86
N GLY A 201 -5.31 -11.66 -8.01
CA GLY A 201 -4.55 -11.04 -6.91
C GLY A 201 -3.60 -11.97 -6.13
N HIS A 202 -3.58 -13.28 -6.43
CA HIS A 202 -2.77 -14.28 -5.73
C HIS A 202 -1.27 -14.14 -6.00
N ALA A 203 -0.88 -13.56 -7.13
CA ALA A 203 0.50 -13.19 -7.44
C ALA A 203 0.80 -11.74 -7.04
N TYR A 204 0.49 -11.35 -5.79
CA TYR A 204 0.48 -9.97 -5.29
C TYR A 204 1.60 -9.07 -5.82
N ALA A 205 2.87 -9.41 -5.59
CA ALA A 205 3.98 -8.54 -5.98
C ALA A 205 4.03 -8.27 -7.49
N ARG A 206 3.68 -9.28 -8.29
CA ARG A 206 3.60 -9.12 -9.75
C ARG A 206 2.32 -8.38 -10.16
N ALA A 207 1.22 -8.54 -9.42
CA ALA A 207 -0.04 -7.83 -9.67
C ALA A 207 0.12 -6.32 -9.41
N VAL A 208 0.72 -5.94 -8.28
CA VAL A 208 1.07 -4.55 -7.99
C VAL A 208 1.93 -3.96 -9.12
N GLY A 209 2.98 -4.68 -9.52
CA GLY A 209 3.86 -4.23 -10.61
C GLY A 209 3.14 -4.11 -11.95
N SER A 210 2.29 -5.08 -12.30
CA SER A 210 1.56 -5.07 -13.58
C SER A 210 0.51 -3.95 -13.63
N HIS A 211 -0.26 -3.77 -12.55
CA HIS A 211 -1.21 -2.66 -12.44
C HIS A 211 -0.50 -1.31 -12.45
N GLY A 212 0.64 -1.18 -11.78
CA GLY A 212 1.46 0.05 -11.82
C GLY A 212 1.94 0.39 -13.24
N LEU A 213 2.39 -0.61 -14.01
CA LEU A 213 2.77 -0.42 -15.41
C LEU A 213 1.57 -0.05 -16.30
N THR A 214 0.42 -0.69 -16.09
CA THR A 214 -0.82 -0.31 -16.81
C THR A 214 -1.22 1.12 -16.50
N HIS A 215 -1.15 1.54 -15.23
CA HIS A 215 -1.43 2.91 -14.84
C HIS A 215 -0.49 3.89 -15.55
N CYS A 216 0.83 3.63 -15.53
CA CYS A 216 1.81 4.48 -16.23
C CYS A 216 1.55 4.57 -17.74
N LEU A 217 1.18 3.46 -18.39
CA LEU A 217 0.87 3.44 -19.83
C LEU A 217 -0.41 4.22 -20.14
N LEU A 218 -1.45 4.09 -19.31
CA LEU A 218 -2.69 4.84 -19.48
C LEU A 218 -2.45 6.34 -19.28
N ASP A 219 -1.68 6.73 -18.25
CA ASP A 219 -1.32 8.11 -18.01
C ASP A 219 -0.52 8.70 -19.18
N GLN A 220 0.40 7.93 -19.76
CA GLN A 220 1.14 8.30 -20.98
C GLN A 220 0.19 8.59 -22.13
N PHE A 221 -0.75 7.67 -22.41
CA PHE A 221 -1.75 7.88 -23.47
C PHE A 221 -2.63 9.10 -23.20
N ILE A 222 -3.07 9.30 -21.96
CA ILE A 222 -3.87 10.48 -21.59
C ILE A 222 -3.04 11.75 -21.82
N MET A 223 -1.78 11.76 -21.39
CA MET A 223 -0.89 12.91 -21.54
C MET A 223 -0.65 13.28 -23.01
N GLU A 224 -0.56 12.31 -23.91
CA GLU A 224 -0.49 12.55 -25.36
C GLU A 224 -1.74 13.23 -25.93
N THR A 225 -2.90 13.08 -25.28
CA THR A 225 -4.13 13.76 -25.70
C THR A 225 -4.26 15.19 -25.15
N VAL A 226 -3.47 15.56 -24.16
CA VAL A 226 -3.48 16.91 -23.59
C VAL A 226 -2.54 17.83 -24.39
N SER A 227 -3.01 19.03 -24.70
CA SER A 227 -2.26 20.01 -25.50
C SER A 227 -1.81 21.18 -24.64
N PHE A 228 -0.64 21.06 -24.00
CA PHE A 228 -0.04 22.16 -23.24
C PHE A 228 0.66 23.17 -24.15
N SER A 229 0.57 24.44 -23.78
CA SER A 229 1.36 25.54 -24.37
C SER A 229 2.85 25.36 -24.11
N ASP A 230 3.68 26.02 -24.92
CA ASP A 230 5.13 25.95 -24.75
C ASP A 230 5.57 26.66 -23.45
N GLU A 231 4.83 27.68 -23.02
CA GLU A 231 5.02 28.35 -21.74
C GLU A 231 4.77 27.40 -20.54
N GLU A 232 3.68 26.64 -20.55
CA GLU A 232 3.35 25.67 -19.49
C GLU A 232 4.40 24.56 -19.40
N LYS A 233 4.81 24.00 -20.56
CA LYS A 233 5.87 22.99 -20.62
C LYS A 233 7.19 23.53 -20.06
N ALA A 234 7.58 24.75 -20.43
CA ALA A 234 8.82 25.35 -19.96
C ALA A 234 8.83 25.55 -18.43
N VAL A 235 7.69 25.93 -17.83
CA VAL A 235 7.56 26.06 -16.37
C VAL A 235 7.68 24.70 -15.69
N ILE A 236 6.97 23.68 -16.18
CA ILE A 236 7.01 22.33 -15.61
C ILE A 236 8.42 21.73 -15.72
N GLU A 237 9.05 21.85 -16.89
CA GLU A 237 10.43 21.38 -17.10
C GLU A 237 11.42 22.14 -16.20
N SER A 238 11.23 23.43 -15.99
CA SER A 238 12.03 24.20 -15.04
C SER A 238 11.85 23.71 -13.60
N MET A 239 10.64 23.32 -13.18
CA MET A 239 10.41 22.74 -11.85
C MET A 239 11.11 21.39 -11.68
N LEU A 240 11.00 20.53 -12.70
CA LEU A 240 11.61 19.20 -12.68
C LEU A 240 13.15 19.24 -12.73
N THR A 241 13.74 20.25 -13.38
CA THR A 241 15.19 20.41 -13.52
C THR A 241 15.84 21.21 -12.39
N SER A 242 15.11 22.16 -11.78
CA SER A 242 15.68 23.04 -10.76
C SER A 242 15.88 22.37 -9.40
N ILE A 243 15.32 21.16 -9.17
CA ILE A 243 15.38 20.43 -7.89
C ILE A 243 15.07 21.39 -6.72
N ASP A 244 14.18 22.37 -6.92
CA ASP A 244 13.59 23.08 -5.79
C ASP A 244 12.55 22.14 -5.17
N LYS A 245 13.06 21.36 -4.23
CA LYS A 245 12.34 20.33 -3.47
C LYS A 245 11.11 20.89 -2.77
N THR A 246 11.17 22.15 -2.35
CA THR A 246 10.04 22.82 -1.68
C THR A 246 8.97 23.16 -2.71
N ALA A 247 9.34 23.64 -3.88
CA ALA A 247 8.40 23.92 -4.97
C ALA A 247 7.70 22.66 -5.51
N LEU A 248 8.42 21.52 -5.59
CA LEU A 248 7.82 20.24 -6.00
C LEU A 248 6.82 19.72 -4.96
N LEU A 249 7.14 19.78 -3.67
CA LEU A 249 6.25 19.28 -2.63
C LEU A 249 5.02 20.17 -2.40
N GLN A 250 5.09 21.44 -2.82
CA GLN A 250 3.98 22.42 -2.84
C GLN A 250 3.43 22.65 -4.25
N ALA A 251 3.57 21.66 -5.14
CA ALA A 251 3.13 21.78 -6.53
C ALA A 251 1.63 22.09 -6.67
N ASP A 252 0.82 21.69 -5.70
CA ASP A 252 -0.61 22.01 -5.63
C ASP A 252 -0.89 23.50 -5.39
N GLU A 253 0.05 24.25 -4.82
CA GLU A 253 -0.05 25.71 -4.62
C GLU A 253 0.31 26.51 -5.89
N ASN A 254 0.92 25.86 -6.90
CA ASN A 254 1.37 26.54 -8.10
C ASN A 254 0.25 26.65 -9.16
N GLU A 255 -0.06 27.88 -9.60
CA GLU A 255 -1.13 28.16 -10.56
C GLU A 255 -0.97 27.41 -11.89
N VAL A 256 0.25 27.30 -12.43
CA VAL A 256 0.51 26.60 -13.69
C VAL A 256 0.28 25.09 -13.53
N VAL A 257 0.67 24.53 -12.39
CA VAL A 257 0.43 23.11 -12.09
C VAL A 257 -1.05 22.81 -11.86
N GLN A 258 -1.81 23.76 -11.29
CA GLN A 258 -3.27 23.63 -11.16
C GLN A 258 -3.96 23.62 -12.53
N VAL A 259 -3.54 24.50 -13.45
CA VAL A 259 -4.01 24.50 -14.84
C VAL A 259 -3.69 23.16 -15.49
N PHE A 260 -2.44 22.73 -15.42
CA PHE A 260 -1.99 21.43 -15.92
C PHE A 260 -2.82 20.25 -15.40
N THR A 261 -3.08 20.21 -14.09
CA THR A 261 -3.91 19.19 -13.44
C THR A 261 -5.36 19.24 -13.94
N THR A 262 -5.89 20.44 -14.17
CA THR A 262 -7.25 20.64 -14.69
C THR A 262 -7.40 20.17 -16.13
N GLU A 263 -6.39 20.42 -16.97
CA GLU A 263 -6.39 19.96 -18.36
C GLU A 263 -6.28 18.43 -18.44
N PHE A 264 -5.39 17.83 -17.64
CA PHE A 264 -5.29 16.38 -17.53
C PHE A 264 -6.63 15.76 -17.09
N LYS A 265 -7.27 16.33 -16.06
CA LYS A 265 -8.62 15.94 -15.63
C LYS A 265 -9.63 16.03 -16.78
N GLY A 266 -9.60 17.11 -17.54
CA GLY A 266 -10.48 17.30 -18.70
C GLY A 266 -10.29 16.21 -19.78
N ALA A 267 -9.05 15.79 -20.01
CA ALA A 267 -8.74 14.69 -20.93
C ALA A 267 -9.26 13.33 -20.42
N VAL A 268 -9.08 13.02 -19.13
CA VAL A 268 -9.65 11.82 -18.50
C VAL A 268 -11.17 11.80 -18.69
N GLN A 269 -11.87 12.88 -18.34
CA GLN A 269 -13.32 12.97 -18.48
C GLN A 269 -13.81 12.88 -19.92
N LYS A 270 -13.01 13.33 -20.89
CA LYS A 270 -13.34 13.19 -22.31
C LYS A 270 -13.21 11.73 -22.76
N LEU A 271 -12.15 11.04 -22.33
CA LEU A 271 -11.94 9.62 -22.64
C LEU A 271 -13.03 8.74 -22.04
N GLU A 272 -13.46 9.03 -20.80
CA GLU A 272 -14.61 8.37 -20.16
C GLU A 272 -15.91 8.48 -20.98
N ARG A 273 -16.08 9.56 -21.76
CA ARG A 273 -17.25 9.78 -22.61
C ARG A 273 -17.16 9.13 -24.00
N CYS A 274 -15.95 8.84 -24.50
CA CYS A 274 -15.71 8.40 -25.88
C CYS A 274 -15.69 6.87 -26.08
N GLY A 275 -15.65 6.08 -25.00
CA GLY A 275 -15.70 4.62 -25.06
C GLY A 275 -16.14 4.04 -23.73
N GLN A 276 -16.77 2.86 -23.77
CA GLN A 276 -17.04 2.04 -22.59
C GLN A 276 -15.72 1.67 -21.90
N SER A 277 -15.23 2.51 -20.98
CA SER A 277 -14.27 2.06 -19.99
C SER A 277 -14.30 2.89 -18.71
N LEU A 278 -14.40 2.15 -17.61
CA LEU A 278 -13.94 2.41 -16.24
C LEU A 278 -14.81 3.18 -15.24
N SER A 279 -15.98 3.72 -15.61
CA SER A 279 -17.03 3.95 -14.61
C SER A 279 -17.94 2.73 -14.54
N CYS A 280 -17.76 1.87 -13.53
CA CYS A 280 -18.74 0.84 -13.21
C CYS A 280 -19.99 1.52 -12.62
N GLY A 281 -20.84 2.06 -13.50
CA GLY A 281 -22.16 2.52 -13.11
C GLY A 281 -22.96 1.30 -12.67
N TYR A 282 -23.29 1.22 -11.38
CA TYR A 282 -24.26 0.26 -10.87
C TYR A 282 -25.60 0.50 -11.58
N SER A 283 -25.88 -0.31 -12.61
CA SER A 283 -27.23 -0.53 -13.09
C SER A 283 -27.94 -1.38 -12.04
N THR A 284 -28.52 -0.74 -11.03
CA THR A 284 -29.55 -1.39 -10.21
C THR A 284 -30.80 -1.54 -11.06
N SER A 285 -30.90 -2.66 -11.76
CA SER A 285 -32.17 -3.11 -12.33
C SER A 285 -33.04 -3.62 -11.18
N THR A 286 -34.11 -2.88 -10.90
CA THR A 286 -35.26 -3.30 -10.11
C THR A 286 -35.84 -4.63 -10.57
#